data_AF-A0A7C5Y0C2-F1
#
_entry.id   AF-A0A7C5Y0C2-F1
#
_cell.length_a   1.000
_cell.length_b   1.000
_cell.length_c   1.000
_cell.angle_alpha   90.00
_cell.angle_beta   90.00
_cell.angle_gamma   90.00
#
_symmetry.space_group_name_H-M   'P 1'
#
loop_
_entity.id
_entity.type
_entity.pdbx_description
1 polymer ?
#
loop_
_entity_poly.entity_id
_entity_poly.type
_entity_poly.pdbx_seq_one_letter_code
_entity_poly.pdbx_strand_id
1 'polypeptide(L)'
;MNAENPKEEEQSDKYVEAKVKIDRELYEALIGIMRSRSLNRIVNEALREYISRMGIPRKESRRYAGGRIIMEYIKEKAKLEGEPLKIDDIAEELESEYGIPKMKTLEIIEKMLKEGLLYQPKPGKVMPT
;
A
#
# COMPACT_ATOMS: atom_id res chain seq x y z
N MET A 1 -21.18 36.10 -24.87
CA MET A 1 -20.27 34.96 -25.05
C MET A 1 -19.85 34.54 -23.65
N ASN A 2 -20.48 33.50 -23.10
CA ASN A 2 -20.22 33.04 -21.74
C ASN A 2 -19.09 32.02 -21.79
N ALA A 3 -18.01 32.29 -21.08
CA ALA A 3 -16.89 31.37 -20.93
C ALA A 3 -17.35 30.17 -20.10
N GLU A 4 -17.17 28.97 -20.65
CA GLU A 4 -17.42 27.71 -19.98
C GLU A 4 -16.44 27.55 -18.81
N ASN A 5 -17.00 27.31 -17.63
CA ASN A 5 -16.25 27.00 -16.42
C ASN A 5 -15.74 25.54 -16.54
N PRO A 6 -14.43 25.26 -16.44
CA PRO A 6 -13.94 23.90 -16.50
C PRO A 6 -14.44 23.14 -15.26
N LYS A 7 -15.11 22.02 -15.49
CA LYS A 7 -15.57 21.09 -14.46
C LYS A 7 -14.36 20.66 -13.63
N GLU A 8 -14.34 21.03 -12.36
CA GLU A 8 -13.46 20.41 -11.37
C GLU A 8 -13.86 18.93 -11.27
N GLU A 9 -13.06 18.06 -11.87
CA GLU A 9 -13.15 16.62 -11.61
C GLU A 9 -12.75 16.38 -10.16
N GLU A 10 -13.73 16.13 -9.29
CA GLU A 10 -13.52 15.58 -7.97
C GLU A 10 -12.72 14.27 -8.10
N GLN A 11 -11.41 14.36 -7.83
CA GLN A 11 -10.58 13.20 -7.53
C GLN A 11 -11.11 12.56 -6.25
N SER A 12 -12.10 11.68 -6.39
CA SER A 12 -12.51 10.79 -5.31
C SER A 12 -11.33 9.86 -5.02
N ASP A 13 -10.66 10.10 -3.90
CA ASP A 13 -9.68 9.19 -3.32
C ASP A 13 -10.33 7.79 -3.24
N LYS A 14 -9.94 6.86 -4.12
CA LYS A 14 -10.43 5.48 -4.13
C LYS A 14 -9.97 4.78 -2.85
N TYR A 15 -10.85 4.72 -1.86
CA TYR A 15 -10.66 3.87 -0.68
C TYR A 15 -10.63 2.40 -1.12
N VAL A 16 -9.63 1.65 -0.67
CA VAL A 16 -9.58 0.20 -0.85
C VAL A 16 -10.28 -0.43 0.35
N GLU A 17 -11.41 -1.10 0.13
CA GLU A 17 -12.06 -1.91 1.18
C GLU A 17 -11.28 -3.21 1.38
N ALA A 18 -10.60 -3.33 2.52
CA ALA A 18 -10.03 -4.59 2.98
C ALA A 18 -10.90 -5.17 4.10
N LYS A 19 -11.33 -6.44 3.97
CA LYS A 19 -12.09 -7.15 5.01
C LYS A 19 -11.11 -7.91 5.91
N VAL A 20 -10.86 -7.38 7.10
CA VAL A 20 -9.99 -8.01 8.11
C VAL A 20 -10.84 -8.71 9.17
N LYS A 21 -10.53 -9.98 9.48
CA LYS A 21 -11.13 -10.67 10.65
C LYS A 21 -10.44 -10.15 11.90
N ILE A 22 -11.21 -9.50 12.77
CA ILE A 22 -10.76 -9.03 14.07
C ILE A 22 -11.62 -9.66 15.16
N ASP A 23 -11.06 -9.80 16.37
CA ASP A 23 -11.83 -10.24 17.52
C ASP A 23 -12.85 -9.17 17.97
N ARG A 24 -13.79 -9.60 18.82
CA ARG A 24 -14.91 -8.75 19.25
C ARG A 24 -14.45 -7.59 20.14
N GLU A 25 -13.45 -7.80 20.99
CA GLU A 25 -12.96 -6.77 21.90
C GLU A 25 -12.30 -5.64 21.11
N LEU A 26 -11.48 -6.00 20.11
CA LEU A 26 -10.85 -5.07 19.20
C LEU A 26 -11.88 -4.33 18.34
N TYR A 27 -12.91 -5.01 17.85
CA TYR A 27 -14.01 -4.38 17.11
C TYR A 27 -14.74 -3.32 17.96
N GLU A 28 -15.11 -3.65 19.20
CA GLU A 28 -15.83 -2.74 20.09
C GLU A 28 -14.95 -1.53 20.47
N ALA A 29 -13.65 -1.75 20.71
CA ALA A 29 -12.69 -0.68 20.95
C ALA A 29 -12.55 0.27 19.75
N LEU A 30 -12.44 -0.27 18.53
CA LEU A 30 -12.32 0.52 17.31
C LEU A 30 -13.59 1.35 17.03
N ILE A 31 -14.77 0.78 17.24
CA ILE A 31 -16.05 1.51 17.13
C ILE A 31 -16.11 2.65 18.16
N GLY A 32 -15.66 2.41 19.39
CA GLY A 32 -15.59 3.44 20.43
C GLY A 32 -14.65 4.60 20.04
N ILE A 33 -13.49 4.28 19.48
CA ILE A 33 -12.53 5.25 18.97
C ILE A 33 -13.11 6.03 17.79
N MET A 34 -13.74 5.37 16.82
CA MET A 34 -14.32 6.00 15.63
C MET A 34 -15.48 6.93 15.95
N ARG A 35 -16.33 6.56 16.92
CA ARG A 35 -17.47 7.37 17.37
C ARG A 35 -17.03 8.62 18.13
N SER A 36 -15.84 8.61 18.72
CA SER A 36 -15.29 9.74 19.45
C SER A 36 -14.32 10.54 18.57
N ARG A 37 -14.74 11.73 18.13
CA ARG A 37 -13.90 12.63 17.31
C ARG A 37 -12.57 12.96 18.00
N SER A 38 -12.52 13.02 19.33
CA SER A 38 -11.30 13.27 20.08
C SER A 38 -10.38 12.05 20.10
N LEU A 39 -10.89 10.84 20.33
CA LEU A 39 -10.08 9.63 20.33
C LEU A 39 -9.53 9.29 18.95
N ASN A 40 -10.34 9.43 17.90
CA ASN A 40 -9.89 9.23 16.52
C ASN A 40 -8.74 10.20 16.17
N ARG A 41 -8.83 11.45 16.62
CA ARG A 41 -7.74 12.42 16.44
C ARG A 41 -6.47 12.01 17.20
N ILE A 42 -6.60 11.60 18.46
CA ILE A 42 -5.47 11.17 19.30
C ILE A 42 -4.77 9.95 18.70
N VAL A 43 -5.54 8.95 18.26
CA VAL A 43 -4.98 7.73 17.63
C VAL A 43 -4.26 8.08 16.33
N ASN A 44 -4.84 8.95 15.49
CA ASN A 44 -4.18 9.42 14.28
C ASN A 44 -2.91 10.24 14.57
N GLU A 45 -2.89 11.06 15.62
CA GLU A 45 -1.71 11.81 16.05
C GLU A 45 -0.62 10.88 16.58
N ALA A 46 -0.97 9.88 17.40
CA ALA A 46 -0.04 8.88 17.91
C ALA A 46 0.58 8.03 16.79
N LEU A 47 -0.24 7.58 15.82
CA LEU A 47 0.25 6.88 14.63
C LEU A 47 1.20 7.75 13.81
N ARG A 48 0.88 9.04 13.65
CA ARG A 48 1.76 10.00 12.96
C ARG A 48 3.08 10.17 13.68
N GLU A 49 3.05 10.31 15.00
CA GLU A 49 4.24 10.47 15.82
C GLU A 49 5.13 9.22 15.75
N TYR A 50 4.53 8.03 15.84
CA TYR A 50 5.23 6.75 15.72
C TYR A 50 5.94 6.60 14.36
N ILE A 51 5.24 6.91 13.26
CA ILE A 51 5.81 6.88 11.91
C ILE A 51 6.95 7.91 11.76
N SER A 52 6.78 9.10 12.33
CA SER A 52 7.81 10.15 12.30
C SER A 52 9.04 9.80 13.13
N ARG A 53 8.88 9.13 14.28
CA ARG A 53 9.98 8.65 15.14
C ARG A 53 10.81 7.56 14.46
N MET A 54 10.19 6.77 13.58
CA MET A 54 10.91 5.84 12.69
C MET A 54 11.67 6.52 11.54
N GLY A 55 11.62 7.86 11.45
CA GLY A 55 12.33 8.61 10.41
C GLY A 55 11.69 8.53 9.02
N ILE A 56 10.43 8.07 8.91
CA ILE A 56 9.74 7.92 7.63
C ILE A 56 9.09 9.27 7.24
N PRO A 57 9.55 9.95 6.17
CA PRO A 57 8.98 11.23 5.73
C PRO A 57 7.49 11.10 5.35
N ARG A 58 6.65 12.09 5.68
CA ARG A 58 5.19 12.08 5.42
C ARG A 58 4.80 11.83 3.96
N LYS A 59 5.60 12.30 3.01
CA LYS A 59 5.40 12.10 1.57
C LYS A 59 5.75 10.68 1.15
N GLU A 60 6.66 10.06 1.88
CA GLU A 60 7.10 8.68 1.67
C GLU A 60 6.19 7.69 2.40
N SER A 61 5.68 7.96 3.61
CA SER A 61 4.83 6.99 4.33
C SER A 61 3.56 6.59 3.55
N ARG A 62 2.96 7.51 2.78
CA ARG A 62 1.82 7.19 1.88
C ARG A 62 2.24 6.66 0.51
N ARG A 63 3.39 7.07 -0.02
CA ARG A 63 3.94 6.58 -1.31
C ARG A 63 4.66 5.24 -1.19
N TYR A 64 5.09 4.85 0.01
CA TYR A 64 6.01 3.74 0.27
C TYR A 64 5.45 2.70 1.23
N ALA A 65 4.31 2.87 1.91
CA ALA A 65 3.78 1.76 2.71
C ALA A 65 3.50 0.53 1.83
N GLY A 66 2.77 0.72 0.73
CA GLY A 66 2.53 -0.34 -0.26
C GLY A 66 3.82 -0.78 -0.97
N GLY A 67 4.65 0.17 -1.41
CA GLY A 67 5.91 -0.15 -2.10
C GLY A 67 6.92 -0.88 -1.24
N ARG A 68 7.03 -0.54 0.04
CA ARG A 68 7.94 -1.21 0.97
C ARG A 68 7.48 -2.64 1.24
N ILE A 69 6.19 -2.86 1.50
CA ILE A 69 5.64 -4.21 1.70
C ILE A 69 5.90 -5.07 0.46
N ILE A 70 5.59 -4.55 -0.73
CA ILE A 70 5.80 -5.26 -2.00
C ILE A 70 7.30 -5.57 -2.21
N MET A 71 8.18 -4.61 -1.95
CA MET A 71 9.62 -4.80 -2.09
C MET A 71 10.19 -5.81 -1.09
N GLU A 72 9.80 -5.74 0.19
CA GLU A 72 10.22 -6.68 1.23
C GLU A 72 9.75 -8.09 0.88
N TYR A 73 8.48 -8.24 0.49
CA TYR A 73 7.92 -9.51 0.02
C TYR A 73 8.71 -10.09 -1.19
N ILE A 74 8.97 -9.29 -2.22
CA ILE A 74 9.75 -9.73 -3.40
C ILE A 74 11.17 -10.16 -3.00
N LYS A 75 11.83 -9.43 -2.10
CA LYS A 75 13.18 -9.76 -1.62
C LYS A 75 13.21 -11.08 -0.85
N GLU A 76 12.28 -11.27 0.08
CA GLU A 76 12.19 -12.48 0.87
C GLU A 76 11.89 -13.70 0.00
N LYS A 77 10.92 -13.57 -0.90
CA LYS A 77 10.50 -14.67 -1.77
C LYS A 77 11.55 -15.02 -2.82
N ALA A 78 12.20 -14.03 -3.44
CA ALA A 78 13.30 -14.27 -4.38
C ALA A 78 14.50 -14.93 -3.68
N LYS A 79 14.75 -14.61 -2.41
CA LYS A 79 15.80 -15.26 -1.60
C LYS A 79 15.46 -16.72 -1.26
N LEU A 80 14.18 -17.02 -1.02
CA LEU A 80 13.70 -18.36 -0.72
C LEU A 80 13.71 -19.26 -1.96
N GLU A 81 13.25 -18.76 -3.09
CA GLU A 81 13.16 -19.54 -4.34
C GLU A 81 14.47 -19.59 -5.12
N GLY A 82 15.33 -18.57 -4.98
CA GLY A 82 16.55 -18.44 -5.76
C GLY A 82 16.32 -18.17 -7.25
N GLU A 83 15.08 -17.87 -7.64
CA GLU A 83 14.67 -17.64 -9.03
C GLU A 83 13.89 -16.33 -9.20
N PRO A 84 13.82 -15.79 -10.43
CA PRO A 84 12.96 -14.66 -10.73
C PRO A 84 11.47 -14.98 -10.57
N LEU A 85 10.79 -14.13 -9.81
CA LEU A 85 9.39 -14.29 -9.40
C LEU A 85 8.44 -13.80 -10.50
N LYS A 86 7.31 -14.48 -10.70
CA LYS A 86 6.28 -14.00 -11.63
C LYS A 86 5.48 -12.85 -11.01
N ILE A 87 5.28 -11.79 -11.78
CA ILE A 87 4.54 -10.59 -11.35
C ILE A 87 3.09 -10.94 -10.97
N ASP A 88 2.44 -11.81 -11.74
CA ASP A 88 1.05 -12.21 -11.49
C ASP A 88 0.92 -12.98 -10.16
N ASP A 89 1.82 -13.93 -9.91
CA ASP A 89 1.85 -14.71 -8.66
C ASP A 89 2.07 -13.79 -7.45
N ILE A 90 3.00 -12.83 -7.56
CA ILE A 90 3.23 -11.80 -6.52
C ILE A 90 1.95 -11.02 -6.22
N ALA A 91 1.25 -10.59 -7.27
CA ALA A 91 0.06 -9.76 -7.12
C ALA A 91 -1.14 -10.52 -6.53
N GLU A 92 -1.28 -11.81 -6.84
CA GLU A 92 -2.30 -12.69 -6.25
C GLU A 92 -2.03 -13.00 -4.78
N GLU A 93 -0.77 -13.27 -4.43
CA GLU A 93 -0.40 -13.56 -3.05
C GLU A 93 -0.52 -12.32 -2.16
N LEU A 94 -0.11 -11.15 -2.64
CA LEU A 94 -0.29 -9.90 -1.89
C LEU A 94 -1.76 -9.51 -1.72
N GLU A 95 -2.62 -9.85 -2.67
CA GLU A 95 -4.07 -9.65 -2.54
C GLU A 95 -4.68 -10.60 -1.50
N SER A 96 -4.30 -11.87 -1.53
CA SER A 96 -4.85 -12.89 -0.63
C SER A 96 -4.31 -12.83 0.79
N GLU A 97 -3.00 -12.59 0.98
CA GLU A 97 -2.34 -12.59 2.29
C GLU A 97 -2.33 -11.21 2.95
N TYR A 98 -2.16 -10.14 2.16
CA TYR A 98 -1.98 -8.77 2.68
C TYR A 98 -3.14 -7.83 2.35
N GLY A 99 -4.14 -8.30 1.58
CA GLY A 99 -5.27 -7.47 1.17
C GLY A 99 -4.90 -6.31 0.24
N ILE A 100 -3.75 -6.39 -0.44
CA ILE A 100 -3.29 -5.36 -1.37
C ILE A 100 -3.87 -5.66 -2.76
N PRO A 101 -4.72 -4.79 -3.35
CA PRO A 101 -5.38 -5.08 -4.61
C PRO A 101 -4.40 -5.39 -5.73
N LYS A 102 -4.70 -6.41 -6.54
CA LYS A 102 -3.83 -6.87 -7.64
C LYS A 102 -3.36 -5.71 -8.52
N MET A 103 -4.29 -4.86 -8.98
CA MET A 103 -3.99 -3.70 -9.83
C MET A 103 -3.01 -2.73 -9.19
N LYS A 104 -3.15 -2.47 -7.89
CA LYS A 104 -2.27 -1.56 -7.14
C LYS A 104 -0.86 -2.15 -7.03
N THR A 105 -0.76 -3.45 -6.82
CA THR A 105 0.53 -4.16 -6.81
C THR A 105 1.24 -4.04 -8.15
N LEU A 106 0.51 -4.25 -9.26
CA LEU A 106 1.05 -4.12 -10.62
C LEU A 106 1.56 -2.70 -10.90
N GLU A 107 0.77 -1.66 -10.56
CA GLU A 107 1.17 -0.25 -10.72
C GLU A 107 2.47 0.07 -9.95
N ILE A 108 2.59 -0.47 -8.73
CA ILE A 108 3.75 -0.25 -7.89
C ILE A 108 4.98 -0.99 -8.44
N ILE A 109 4.82 -2.23 -8.90
CA ILE A 109 5.92 -3.00 -9.53
C ILE A 109 6.41 -2.30 -10.81
N GLU A 110 5.49 -1.81 -11.65
CA GLU A 110 5.85 -1.08 -12.87
C GLU A 110 6.66 0.19 -12.53
N LYS A 111 6.26 0.89 -11.48
CA LYS A 111 6.99 2.06 -10.99
C LYS A 111 8.38 1.70 -10.49
N MET A 112 8.52 0.62 -9.73
CA MET A 112 9.82 0.14 -9.24
C MET A 112 10.77 -0.28 -10.37
N LEU A 113 10.24 -0.87 -11.44
CA LEU A 113 11.01 -1.18 -12.64
C LEU A 113 11.52 0.10 -13.31
N LYS A 114 10.70 1.13 -13.43
CA LYS A 114 11.10 2.45 -13.98
C LYS A 114 12.14 3.15 -13.11
N GLU A 115 12.05 2.98 -11.79
CA GLU A 115 12.99 3.55 -10.81
C GLU A 115 14.27 2.73 -10.64
N GLY A 116 14.39 1.57 -11.30
CA GLY A 116 15.57 0.70 -11.22
C GLY A 116 15.72 -0.02 -9.87
N LEU A 117 14.63 -0.16 -9.12
CA LEU A 117 14.60 -0.90 -7.85
C LEU A 117 14.35 -2.40 -8.05
N LEU A 118 13.69 -2.74 -9.16
CA LEU A 118 13.53 -4.10 -9.66
C LEU A 118 14.11 -4.15 -11.08
N TYR A 119 14.50 -5.35 -11.52
CA TYR A 119 14.81 -5.61 -12.91
C TYR A 119 14.04 -6.83 -13.43
N GLN A 120 13.91 -6.91 -14.76
CA GLN A 120 13.16 -7.95 -15.45
C GLN A 120 14.12 -8.89 -16.21
N PRO A 121 14.54 -10.02 -15.62
CA PRO A 121 15.42 -10.98 -16.30
C PRO A 121 14.71 -11.73 -17.43
N LYS A 122 13.39 -11.90 -17.34
CA LYS A 122 12.52 -12.50 -18.36
C LYS A 122 11.17 -11.78 -18.37
N PRO A 123 10.47 -11.67 -19.51
CA PRO A 123 9.16 -11.04 -19.57
C PRO A 123 8.19 -11.59 -18.51
N GLY A 124 7.54 -10.70 -17.77
CA GLY A 124 6.60 -11.07 -16.71
C GLY A 124 7.24 -11.55 -15.40
N LYS A 125 8.57 -11.57 -15.29
CA LYS A 125 9.29 -11.93 -14.07
C LYS A 125 10.12 -10.77 -13.51
N VAL A 126 10.24 -10.69 -12.18
CA VAL A 126 10.99 -9.62 -11.51
C VAL A 126 11.95 -10.18 -10.48
N MET A 127 13.04 -9.43 -10.27
CA MET A 127 13.97 -9.61 -9.16
C MET A 127 14.38 -8.25 -8.58
N PRO A 128 14.74 -8.19 -7.29
CA PRO A 128 15.41 -7.02 -6.73
C PRO A 128 16.74 -6.76 -7.43
N THR A 129 17.00 -5.51 -7.79
CA THR A 129 18.31 -5.05 -8.27
C THR A 129 19.36 -5.13 -7.16
#